data_AF-A0A089WWF0-F1
#
_entry.id   AF-A0A089WWF0-F1
#
_cell.length_a   1.000
_cell.length_b   1.000
_cell.length_c   1.000
_cell.angle_alpha   90.00
_cell.angle_beta   90.00
_cell.angle_gamma   90.00
#
_symmetry.space_group_name_H-M   'P 1'
#
loop_
_entity.id
_entity.type
_entity.pdbx_description
1 polymer ?
#
loop_
_entity_poly.entity_id
_entity_poly.type
_entity_poly.pdbx_seq_one_letter_code
_entity_poly.pdbx_strand_id
1 'polypeptide(L)'
;MARVWVLLSVVLASLFFSQGATFENQRLFNNAVIRVQHLHQLAAKMMDDFEEALLPEERKQLSKIFPLSFCNSDSIEAPSGKDETQKSSVLKLLHTSYRLIESWEFPSKNLGNPNHISEKLADLKMGIGVLIEGCLDGQTSLDENDSLAPPFEDFYQTLTEGNLRKSFRLLSCFKKDMHKVETYLSVAKCRRSLDSNCTL
;
A
#
# COMPACT_ATOMS: atom_id res chain seq x y z
N MET A 1 -4.75 52.82 6.66
CA MET A 1 -5.65 51.94 7.43
C MET A 1 -6.26 50.85 6.56
N ALA A 2 -7.14 51.13 5.58
CA ALA A 2 -7.81 50.09 4.77
C ALA A 2 -6.89 49.04 4.11
N ARG A 3 -5.76 49.46 3.53
CA ARG A 3 -4.77 48.52 2.93
C ARG A 3 -4.17 47.53 3.92
N VAL A 4 -3.95 47.94 5.17
CA VAL A 4 -3.41 47.08 6.21
C VAL A 4 -4.43 46.02 6.62
N TRP A 5 -5.72 46.39 6.70
CA TRP A 5 -6.80 45.46 7.01
C TRP A 5 -7.05 44.45 5.88
N VAL A 6 -6.95 44.87 4.61
CA VAL A 6 -7.04 43.96 3.46
C VAL A 6 -5.87 42.97 3.48
N LEU A 7 -4.64 43.44 3.68
CA LEU A 7 -3.48 42.55 3.78
C LEU A 7 -3.59 41.58 4.97
N LEU A 8 -4.05 42.06 6.13
CA LEU A 8 -4.28 41.21 7.30
C LEU A 8 -5.35 40.14 7.02
N SER A 9 -6.43 40.51 6.33
CA SER A 9 -7.51 39.59 5.96
C SER A 9 -7.06 38.51 4.96
N VAL A 10 -6.21 38.87 3.99
CA VAL A 10 -5.63 37.94 3.02
C VAL A 10 -4.67 36.98 3.70
N VAL A 11 -3.83 37.47 4.61
CA VAL A 11 -2.90 36.63 5.39
C VAL A 11 -3.68 35.66 6.27
N LEU A 12 -4.68 36.13 7.02
CA LEU A 12 -5.52 35.26 7.85
C LEU A 12 -6.24 34.21 7.01
N ALA A 13 -6.84 34.59 5.87
CA ALA A 13 -7.48 33.64 4.96
C ALA A 13 -6.48 32.57 4.48
N SER A 14 -5.29 32.97 4.03
CA SER A 14 -4.26 32.04 3.56
C SER A 14 -3.78 31.07 4.66
N LEU A 15 -3.71 31.53 5.91
CA LEU A 15 -3.38 30.68 7.07
C LEU A 15 -4.51 29.69 7.39
N PHE A 16 -5.77 30.10 7.33
CA PHE A 16 -6.91 29.19 7.53
C PHE A 16 -6.98 28.13 6.41
N PHE A 17 -6.77 28.51 5.16
CA PHE A 17 -6.76 27.58 4.03
C PHE A 17 -5.61 26.58 4.12
N SER A 18 -4.41 27.03 4.47
CA SER A 18 -3.25 26.13 4.61
C SER A 18 -3.43 25.16 5.78
N GLN A 19 -3.96 25.63 6.91
CA GLN A 19 -4.21 24.77 8.08
C GLN A 19 -5.30 23.72 7.80
N GLY A 20 -6.37 24.09 7.07
CA GLY A 20 -7.41 23.16 6.63
C GLY A 20 -6.88 22.09 5.67
N ALA A 21 -6.09 22.47 4.66
CA ALA A 21 -5.47 21.52 3.73
C ALA A 21 -4.50 20.55 4.42
N THR A 22 -3.79 21.02 5.46
CA THR A 22 -2.87 20.18 6.23
C THR A 22 -3.63 19.14 7.07
N PHE A 23 -4.72 19.54 7.71
CA PHE A 23 -5.57 18.65 8.51
C PHE A 23 -6.24 17.57 7.65
N GLU A 24 -6.75 17.94 6.48
CA GLU A 24 -7.35 17.01 5.53
C GLU A 24 -6.36 15.96 5.02
N ASN A 25 -5.13 16.38 4.68
CA ASN A 25 -4.06 15.45 4.30
C ASN A 25 -3.70 14.46 5.41
N GLN A 26 -3.58 14.92 6.67
CA GLN A 26 -3.33 14.04 7.80
C GLN A 26 -4.45 13.01 7.99
N ARG A 27 -5.71 13.42 7.84
CA ARG A 27 -6.87 12.52 7.89
C ARG A 27 -6.82 11.46 6.80
N LEU A 28 -6.49 11.84 5.57
CA LEU A 28 -6.36 10.90 4.45
C LEU A 28 -5.23 9.88 4.68
N PHE A 29 -4.06 10.33 5.16
CA PHE A 29 -2.96 9.43 5.54
C PHE A 29 -3.36 8.47 6.66
N ASN A 30 -4.03 8.96 7.71
CA ASN A 30 -4.54 8.12 8.79
C ASN A 30 -5.48 7.03 8.26
N ASN A 31 -6.43 7.41 7.41
CA ASN A 31 -7.38 6.48 6.82
C ASN A 31 -6.69 5.42 5.96
N ALA A 32 -5.71 5.81 5.14
CA ALA A 32 -4.96 4.90 4.28
C ALA A 32 -4.15 3.89 5.13
N VAL A 33 -3.46 4.36 6.18
CA VAL A 33 -2.69 3.50 7.10
C VAL A 33 -3.61 2.51 7.82
N ILE A 34 -4.75 2.94 8.36
CA ILE A 34 -5.71 2.05 9.04
C ILE A 34 -6.25 0.99 8.07
N ARG A 35 -6.58 1.39 6.83
CA ARG A 35 -7.11 0.46 5.82
C ARG A 35 -6.10 -0.61 5.42
N VAL A 36 -4.84 -0.25 5.18
CA VAL A 36 -3.80 -1.24 4.87
C VAL A 36 -3.46 -2.11 6.08
N GLN A 37 -3.47 -1.55 7.30
CA GLN A 37 -3.29 -2.32 8.53
C GLN A 37 -4.32 -3.43 8.67
N HIS A 38 -5.60 -3.13 8.42
CA HIS A 38 -6.64 -4.14 8.40
C HIS A 38 -6.41 -5.21 7.33
N LEU A 39 -5.95 -4.82 6.13
CA LEU A 39 -5.62 -5.78 5.06
C LEU A 39 -4.43 -6.68 5.44
N HIS A 40 -3.39 -6.11 6.04
CA HIS A 40 -2.22 -6.86 6.50
C HIS A 40 -2.59 -7.83 7.64
N GLN A 41 -3.37 -7.40 8.63
CA GLN A 41 -3.88 -8.26 9.70
C GLN A 41 -4.76 -9.39 9.13
N LEU A 42 -5.62 -9.08 8.17
CA LEU A 42 -6.44 -10.08 7.50
C LEU A 42 -5.57 -11.10 6.75
N ALA A 43 -4.53 -10.64 6.04
CA ALA A 43 -3.59 -11.52 5.34
C ALA A 43 -2.80 -12.41 6.31
N ALA A 44 -2.37 -11.87 7.46
CA ALA A 44 -1.71 -12.63 8.51
C ALA A 44 -2.63 -13.73 9.04
N LYS A 45 -3.87 -13.38 9.38
CA LYS A 45 -4.88 -14.35 9.84
C LYS A 45 -5.16 -15.45 8.80
N MET A 46 -5.31 -15.10 7.52
CA MET A 46 -5.52 -16.09 6.46
C MET A 46 -4.35 -17.07 6.32
N MET A 47 -3.10 -16.59 6.51
CA MET A 47 -1.93 -17.46 6.52
C MET A 47 -1.94 -18.37 7.74
N ASP A 48 -2.24 -17.84 8.92
CA ASP A 48 -2.27 -18.61 10.16
C ASP A 48 -3.35 -19.71 10.08
N ASP A 49 -4.58 -19.35 9.66
CA ASP A 49 -5.69 -20.29 9.44
C ASP A 49 -5.30 -21.37 8.40
N PHE A 50 -4.58 -21.00 7.33
CA PHE A 50 -4.09 -21.94 6.32
C PHE A 50 -3.05 -22.90 6.90
N GLU A 51 -2.07 -22.40 7.66
CA GLU A 51 -1.00 -23.21 8.26
C GLU A 51 -1.52 -24.16 9.34
N GLU A 52 -2.54 -23.76 10.10
CA GLU A 52 -3.23 -24.59 11.10
C GLU A 52 -3.96 -25.78 10.47
N ALA A 53 -4.51 -25.60 9.27
CA ALA A 53 -5.21 -26.66 8.54
C ALA A 53 -4.28 -27.71 7.89
N LEU A 54 -2.97 -27.45 7.81
CA LEU A 54 -2.00 -28.35 7.19
C LEU A 54 -1.64 -29.56 8.06
N LEU A 55 -1.40 -30.69 7.40
CA LEU A 55 -0.73 -31.83 8.04
C LEU A 55 0.73 -31.48 8.38
N PRO A 56 1.32 -32.09 9.43
CA PRO A 56 2.71 -31.82 9.82
C PRO A 56 3.74 -31.98 8.68
N GLU A 57 3.54 -32.96 7.81
CA GLU A 57 4.45 -33.22 6.69
C GLU A 57 4.33 -32.15 5.59
N GLU A 58 3.12 -31.65 5.33
CA GLU A 58 2.86 -30.55 4.38
C GLU A 58 3.49 -29.25 4.89
N ARG A 59 3.35 -28.96 6.19
CA ARG A 59 3.99 -27.81 6.84
C ARG A 59 5.52 -27.84 6.69
N LYS A 60 6.13 -29.03 6.86
CA LYS A 60 7.57 -29.23 6.67
C LYS A 60 8.02 -29.09 5.21
N GLN A 61 7.16 -29.41 4.26
CA GLN A 61 7.42 -29.20 2.84
C GLN A 61 7.32 -27.72 2.46
N LEU A 62 6.27 -27.03 2.91
CA LEU A 62 6.04 -25.62 2.58
C LEU A 62 7.04 -24.67 3.23
N SER A 63 7.50 -24.95 4.46
CA SER A 63 8.53 -24.13 5.13
C SER A 63 9.86 -24.08 4.35
N LYS A 64 10.17 -25.12 3.57
CA LYS A 64 11.34 -25.15 2.68
C LYS A 64 11.14 -24.35 1.40
N ILE A 65 9.88 -24.08 1.02
CA ILE A 65 9.52 -23.42 -0.23
C ILE A 65 9.39 -21.90 -0.05
N PHE A 66 9.01 -21.43 1.14
CA PHE A 66 8.82 -20.00 1.42
C PHE A 66 10.02 -19.11 1.04
N PRO A 67 11.29 -19.46 1.34
CA PRO A 67 12.43 -18.62 0.98
C PRO A 67 12.64 -18.49 -0.55
N LEU A 68 12.00 -19.33 -1.35
CA LEU A 68 12.13 -19.43 -2.80
C LEU A 68 10.92 -18.86 -3.55
N SER A 69 9.89 -18.36 -2.83
CA SER A 69 8.67 -17.87 -3.47
C SER A 69 8.86 -16.45 -4.00
N PHE A 70 9.05 -16.35 -5.31
CA PHE A 70 8.95 -15.07 -6.03
C PHE A 70 7.49 -14.58 -6.04
N CYS A 71 7.25 -13.30 -5.83
CA CYS A 71 5.92 -12.70 -5.94
C CYS A 71 5.85 -11.89 -7.22
N ASN A 72 4.67 -11.75 -7.82
CA ASN A 72 4.53 -10.94 -9.02
C ASN A 72 4.93 -9.48 -8.80
N SER A 73 4.63 -8.98 -7.61
CA SER A 73 5.05 -7.67 -7.13
C SER A 73 6.56 -7.49 -7.05
N ASP A 74 7.38 -8.55 -7.14
CA ASP A 74 8.84 -8.43 -7.13
C ASP A 74 9.38 -7.85 -8.46
N SER A 75 8.57 -7.75 -9.52
CA SER A 75 8.92 -6.99 -10.72
C SER A 75 8.72 -5.48 -10.57
N ILE A 76 8.02 -5.04 -9.52
CA ILE A 76 7.81 -3.61 -9.24
C ILE A 76 9.07 -3.09 -8.55
N GLU A 77 9.70 -2.07 -9.13
CA GLU A 77 10.84 -1.41 -8.49
C GLU A 77 10.36 -0.70 -7.21
N ALA A 78 10.70 -1.29 -6.06
CA ALA A 78 10.24 -0.86 -4.75
C ALA A 78 11.44 -0.62 -3.83
N PRO A 79 11.44 0.43 -2.99
CA PRO A 79 12.47 0.63 -1.98
C PRO A 79 12.62 -0.61 -1.10
N SER A 80 13.83 -1.17 -1.09
CA SER A 80 14.11 -2.43 -0.43
C SER A 80 14.80 -2.21 0.92
N GLY A 81 14.25 -2.82 1.97
CA GLY A 81 14.77 -2.67 3.32
C GLY A 81 14.53 -1.29 3.94
N LYS A 82 15.05 -1.12 5.16
CA LYS A 82 14.79 0.05 6.01
C LYS A 82 15.41 1.33 5.42
N ASP A 83 16.67 1.28 5.01
CA ASP A 83 17.44 2.46 4.61
C ASP A 83 16.91 3.10 3.33
N GLU A 84 16.60 2.32 2.30
CA GLU A 84 16.05 2.84 1.04
C GLU A 84 14.65 3.42 1.24
N THR A 85 13.83 2.77 2.06
CA THR A 85 12.50 3.26 2.43
C THR A 85 12.60 4.61 3.16
N GLN A 86 13.52 4.72 4.11
CA GLN A 86 13.77 5.94 4.86
C GLN A 86 14.39 7.09 4.04
N LYS A 87 15.00 6.79 2.88
CA LYS A 87 15.53 7.81 1.95
C LYS A 87 14.57 8.20 0.82
N SER A 88 13.58 7.35 0.50
CA SER A 88 12.64 7.55 -0.61
C SER A 88 11.74 8.78 -0.40
N SER A 89 11.34 9.50 -1.45
CA SER A 89 10.38 10.61 -1.31
C SER A 89 8.97 10.10 -0.93
N VAL A 90 8.13 10.97 -0.35
CA VAL A 90 6.72 10.63 -0.05
C VAL A 90 5.99 10.19 -1.32
N LEU A 91 6.20 10.91 -2.42
CA LEU A 91 5.57 10.61 -3.70
C LEU A 91 6.02 9.25 -4.26
N LYS A 92 7.31 8.89 -4.16
CA LYS A 92 7.80 7.55 -4.53
C LYS A 92 7.13 6.47 -3.70
N LEU A 93 7.04 6.65 -2.38
CA LEU A 93 6.38 5.69 -1.49
C LEU A 93 4.89 5.50 -1.83
N LEU A 94 4.18 6.58 -2.15
CA LEU A 94 2.77 6.54 -2.55
C LEU A 94 2.58 5.84 -3.90
N HIS A 95 3.38 6.16 -4.92
CA HIS A 95 3.31 5.49 -6.22
C HIS A 95 3.62 4.00 -6.13
N THR A 96 4.71 3.61 -5.43
CA THR A 96 5.02 2.20 -5.23
C THR A 96 3.88 1.50 -4.47
N SER A 97 3.30 2.14 -3.46
CA SER A 97 2.14 1.60 -2.73
C SER A 97 0.93 1.39 -3.65
N TYR A 98 0.61 2.38 -4.48
CA TYR A 98 -0.49 2.30 -5.45
C TYR A 98 -0.29 1.11 -6.41
N ARG A 99 0.92 0.96 -6.96
CA ARG A 99 1.26 -0.13 -7.90
C ARG A 99 1.20 -1.51 -7.26
N LEU A 100 1.64 -1.63 -6.01
CA LEU A 100 1.48 -2.86 -5.23
C LEU A 100 0.00 -3.20 -5.06
N ILE A 101 -0.84 -2.26 -4.61
CA ILE A 101 -2.28 -2.51 -4.43
C ILE A 101 -2.96 -2.86 -5.76
N GLU A 102 -2.62 -2.16 -6.85
CA GLU A 102 -3.12 -2.44 -8.20
C GLU A 102 -2.77 -3.85 -8.67
N SER A 103 -1.55 -4.33 -8.40
CA SER A 103 -1.13 -5.68 -8.78
C SER A 103 -1.97 -6.80 -8.13
N TRP A 104 -2.70 -6.50 -7.05
CA TRP A 104 -3.56 -7.44 -6.33
C TRP A 104 -5.02 -7.45 -6.82
N GLU A 105 -5.39 -6.62 -7.79
CA GLU A 105 -6.76 -6.53 -8.31
C GLU A 105 -7.27 -7.89 -8.84
N PHE A 106 -6.47 -8.56 -9.68
CA PHE A 106 -6.82 -9.88 -10.20
C PHE A 106 -6.53 -11.03 -9.22
N PRO A 107 -5.32 -11.14 -8.61
CA PRO A 107 -4.99 -12.26 -7.73
C PRO A 107 -5.88 -12.35 -6.48
N SER A 108 -6.40 -11.22 -5.99
CA SER A 108 -7.28 -11.18 -4.81
C SER A 108 -8.58 -11.98 -4.98
N LYS A 109 -9.03 -12.22 -6.21
CA LYS A 109 -10.21 -13.05 -6.50
C LYS A 109 -10.06 -14.52 -6.11
N ASN A 110 -8.82 -14.95 -5.87
CA ASN A 110 -8.50 -16.31 -5.46
C ASN A 110 -8.17 -16.40 -3.95
N LEU A 111 -8.33 -15.30 -3.22
CA LEU A 111 -8.24 -15.27 -1.76
C LEU A 111 -9.62 -15.58 -1.17
N GLY A 112 -9.65 -16.38 -0.10
CA GLY A 112 -10.84 -17.11 0.37
C GLY A 112 -12.20 -16.39 0.33
N ASN A 113 -12.28 -15.11 0.72
CA ASN A 113 -13.48 -14.27 0.52
C ASN A 113 -13.18 -13.13 -0.47
N PRO A 114 -13.33 -13.38 -1.78
CA PRO A 114 -12.79 -12.49 -2.81
C PRO A 114 -13.48 -11.12 -2.84
N ASN A 115 -14.80 -11.07 -2.69
CA ASN A 115 -15.56 -9.83 -2.79
C ASN A 115 -15.12 -8.81 -1.72
N HIS A 116 -14.94 -9.27 -0.48
CA HIS A 116 -14.58 -8.39 0.63
C HIS A 116 -13.13 -7.88 0.57
N ILE A 117 -12.21 -8.64 -0.03
CA ILE A 117 -10.80 -8.23 -0.16
C ILE A 117 -10.63 -7.28 -1.35
N SER A 118 -11.22 -7.63 -2.51
CA SER A 118 -11.14 -6.79 -3.70
C SER A 118 -11.76 -5.41 -3.46
N GLU A 119 -12.89 -5.33 -2.76
CA GLU A 119 -13.50 -4.04 -2.35
C GLU A 119 -12.55 -3.20 -1.50
N LYS A 120 -11.94 -3.80 -0.46
CA LYS A 120 -10.98 -3.08 0.41
C LYS A 120 -9.74 -2.60 -0.35
N LEU A 121 -9.24 -3.39 -1.29
CA LEU A 121 -8.11 -3.02 -2.14
C LEU A 121 -8.47 -1.84 -3.05
N ALA A 122 -9.64 -1.87 -3.69
CA ALA A 122 -10.13 -0.77 -4.52
C ALA A 122 -10.28 0.53 -3.72
N ASP A 123 -10.88 0.42 -2.54
CA ASP A 123 -11.03 1.50 -1.56
C ASP A 123 -9.70 2.11 -1.13
N LEU A 124 -8.70 1.27 -0.84
CA LEU A 124 -7.35 1.71 -0.49
C LEU A 124 -6.64 2.35 -1.70
N LYS A 125 -6.74 1.75 -2.89
CA LYS A 125 -6.18 2.28 -4.15
C LYS A 125 -6.69 3.69 -4.42
N MET A 126 -8.00 3.90 -4.29
CA MET A 126 -8.63 5.22 -4.43
C MET A 126 -8.07 6.22 -3.41
N GLY A 127 -7.98 5.84 -2.13
CA GLY A 127 -7.43 6.70 -1.09
C GLY A 127 -5.96 7.09 -1.32
N ILE A 128 -5.14 6.16 -1.82
CA ILE A 128 -3.75 6.44 -2.19
C ILE A 128 -3.70 7.38 -3.41
N GLY A 129 -4.58 7.21 -4.40
CA GLY A 129 -4.68 8.10 -5.57
C GLY A 129 -4.92 9.56 -5.16
N VAL A 130 -5.86 9.81 -4.25
CA VAL A 130 -6.12 11.16 -3.72
C VAL A 130 -4.89 11.74 -3.00
N LEU A 131 -4.14 10.91 -2.26
CA LEU A 131 -2.90 11.34 -1.60
C LEU A 131 -1.79 11.69 -2.60
N ILE A 132 -1.71 10.97 -3.73
CA ILE A 132 -0.76 11.27 -4.81
C ILE A 132 -1.11 12.63 -5.43
N GLU A 133 -2.37 12.85 -5.79
CA GLU A 133 -2.86 14.12 -6.34
C GLU A 133 -2.56 15.29 -5.40
N GLY A 134 -2.85 15.12 -4.10
CA GLY A 134 -2.56 16.12 -3.07
C GLY A 134 -1.07 16.35 -2.80
N CYS A 135 -0.17 15.48 -3.26
CA CYS A 135 1.27 15.67 -3.18
C CYS A 135 1.87 16.41 -4.38
N LEU A 136 1.14 16.51 -5.49
CA LEU A 136 1.70 16.95 -6.78
C LEU A 136 1.71 18.47 -6.98
N ASP A 137 1.00 19.30 -6.21
CA ASP A 137 1.07 20.78 -6.17
C ASP A 137 1.59 21.49 -7.47
N GLY A 138 1.05 21.15 -8.64
CA GLY A 138 1.41 21.74 -9.93
C GLY A 138 2.72 21.28 -10.60
N GLN A 139 3.40 20.25 -10.10
CA GLN A 139 4.48 19.56 -10.81
C GLN A 139 3.92 18.48 -11.74
N THR A 140 4.12 18.68 -13.04
CA THR A 140 3.84 17.69 -14.08
C THR A 140 4.81 16.50 -13.98
N SER A 141 4.20 15.32 -13.85
CA SER A 141 4.70 13.98 -14.15
C SER A 141 6.06 13.57 -13.56
N LEU A 142 6.02 12.69 -12.56
CA LEU A 142 6.99 11.59 -12.55
C LEU A 142 6.66 10.69 -13.75
N ASP A 143 7.70 10.38 -14.53
CA ASP A 143 7.64 9.71 -15.82
C ASP A 143 6.53 8.66 -15.94
N GLU A 144 5.61 8.88 -16.89
CA GLU A 144 4.60 7.92 -17.38
C GLU A 144 5.21 6.64 -18.02
N ASN A 145 6.51 6.39 -17.82
CA ASN A 145 7.24 5.31 -18.46
C ASN A 145 7.23 3.99 -17.65
N ASP A 146 6.51 3.90 -16.52
CA ASP A 146 6.22 2.63 -15.84
C ASP A 146 4.86 2.02 -16.28
N SER A 147 4.31 2.54 -17.37
CA SER A 147 3.19 1.93 -18.08
C SER A 147 3.67 0.64 -18.72
N LEU A 148 3.56 -0.45 -17.97
CA LEU A 148 3.18 -1.80 -18.37
C LEU A 148 3.60 -2.72 -17.22
N ALA A 149 2.80 -2.73 -16.15
CA ALA A 149 2.83 -3.90 -15.31
C ALA A 149 2.43 -5.08 -16.23
N PRO A 150 3.25 -6.14 -16.37
CA PRO A 150 2.92 -7.25 -17.25
C PRO A 150 1.57 -7.82 -16.83
N PRO A 151 0.79 -8.40 -17.76
CA PRO A 151 -0.51 -8.95 -17.42
C PRO A 151 -0.34 -9.97 -16.29
N PHE A 152 -0.73 -9.57 -15.08
CA PHE A 152 -0.67 -10.38 -13.86
C PHE A 152 -1.62 -11.59 -13.92
N GLU A 153 -2.41 -11.66 -14.99
CA GLU A 153 -3.41 -12.66 -15.35
C GLU A 153 -2.77 -14.06 -15.45
N ASP A 154 -1.67 -14.22 -16.21
CA ASP A 154 -1.07 -15.53 -16.53
C ASP A 154 -0.48 -16.25 -15.30
N PHE A 155 0.05 -15.50 -14.34
CA PHE A 155 0.77 -16.08 -13.21
C PHE A 155 -0.15 -16.87 -12.26
N TYR A 156 -1.41 -16.43 -12.17
CA TYR A 156 -2.42 -16.98 -11.28
C TYR A 156 -3.52 -17.72 -12.05
N GLN A 157 -3.62 -17.62 -13.38
CA GLN A 157 -4.69 -18.22 -14.19
C GLN A 157 -4.81 -19.75 -14.09
N THR A 158 -3.74 -20.45 -13.70
CA THR A 158 -3.77 -21.90 -13.45
C THR A 158 -4.20 -22.25 -12.01
N LEU A 159 -5.09 -21.44 -11.43
CA LEU A 159 -5.78 -21.67 -10.15
C LEU A 159 -6.90 -22.71 -10.28
N THR A 160 -6.63 -23.80 -10.99
CA THR A 160 -7.40 -25.02 -10.85
C THR A 160 -7.02 -25.64 -9.50
N GLU A 161 -8.06 -25.93 -8.72
CA GLU A 161 -8.05 -26.34 -7.31
C GLU A 161 -6.99 -27.42 -6.98
N GLY A 162 -6.34 -27.31 -5.80
CA GLY A 162 -5.62 -28.43 -5.19
C GLY A 162 -4.10 -28.37 -5.08
N ASN A 163 -3.43 -27.24 -5.38
CA ASN A 163 -1.98 -27.13 -5.17
C ASN A 163 -1.65 -26.29 -3.92
N LEU A 164 -1.46 -26.95 -2.77
CA LEU A 164 -1.05 -26.36 -1.48
C LEU A 164 0.08 -25.34 -1.63
N ARG A 165 1.06 -25.61 -2.51
CA ARG A 165 2.18 -24.70 -2.78
C ARG A 165 1.73 -23.39 -3.41
N LYS A 166 0.74 -23.41 -4.30
CA LYS A 166 0.20 -22.21 -4.96
C LYS A 166 -0.60 -21.36 -3.97
N SER A 167 -1.48 -21.98 -3.17
CA SER A 167 -2.24 -21.28 -2.13
C SER A 167 -1.31 -20.64 -1.11
N PHE A 168 -0.32 -21.39 -0.62
CA PHE A 168 0.70 -20.88 0.27
C PHE A 168 1.47 -19.71 -0.33
N ARG A 169 1.89 -19.80 -1.61
CA ARG A 169 2.58 -18.71 -2.32
C ARG A 169 1.69 -17.46 -2.44
N LEU A 170 0.43 -17.62 -2.83
CA LEU A 170 -0.52 -16.52 -2.98
C LEU A 170 -0.72 -15.78 -1.64
N LEU A 171 -1.00 -16.51 -0.56
CA LEU A 171 -1.15 -15.95 0.79
C LEU A 171 0.14 -15.28 1.29
N SER A 172 1.29 -15.91 1.03
CA SER A 172 2.61 -15.41 1.43
C SER A 172 2.91 -14.08 0.77
N CYS A 173 2.68 -14.00 -0.55
CA CYS A 173 2.87 -12.78 -1.32
C CYS A 173 1.90 -11.69 -0.88
N PHE A 174 0.64 -12.02 -0.63
CA PHE A 174 -0.35 -11.04 -0.19
C PHE A 174 0.03 -10.44 1.15
N LYS A 175 0.38 -11.27 2.13
CA LYS A 175 0.87 -10.84 3.44
C LYS A 175 2.13 -9.97 3.33
N LYS A 176 3.10 -10.41 2.53
CA LYS A 176 4.36 -9.68 2.28
C LYS A 176 4.10 -8.29 1.72
N ASP A 177 3.23 -8.18 0.72
CA ASP A 177 2.98 -6.92 0.03
C ASP A 177 2.14 -5.97 0.87
N MET A 178 1.13 -6.46 1.60
CA MET A 178 0.36 -5.62 2.52
C MET A 178 1.25 -5.04 3.63
N HIS A 179 2.19 -5.82 4.16
CA HIS A 179 3.19 -5.32 5.12
C HIS A 179 4.10 -4.24 4.50
N LYS A 180 4.55 -4.42 3.25
CA LYS A 180 5.33 -3.39 2.54
C LYS A 180 4.53 -2.10 2.37
N VAL A 181 3.28 -2.19 1.91
CA VAL A 181 2.40 -1.01 1.74
C VAL A 181 2.14 -0.34 3.09
N GLU A 182 1.88 -1.10 4.15
CA GLU A 182 1.75 -0.54 5.51
C GLU A 182 2.99 0.25 5.92
N THR A 183 4.18 -0.31 5.69
CA THR A 183 5.45 0.35 6.00
C THR A 183 5.58 1.65 5.21
N TYR A 184 5.34 1.62 3.90
CA TYR A 184 5.47 2.80 3.04
C TYR A 184 4.48 3.91 3.42
N LEU A 185 3.21 3.57 3.66
CA LEU A 185 2.20 4.54 4.06
C LEU A 185 2.46 5.12 5.46
N SER A 186 2.98 4.30 6.38
CA SER A 186 3.37 4.77 7.72
C SER A 186 4.54 5.75 7.66
N VAL A 187 5.56 5.45 6.86
CA VAL A 187 6.70 6.36 6.62
C VAL A 187 6.23 7.65 5.95
N ALA A 188 5.38 7.55 4.92
CA ALA A 188 4.83 8.70 4.21
C ALA A 188 4.00 9.61 5.14
N LYS A 189 3.14 9.01 5.96
CA LYS A 189 2.39 9.69 7.01
C LYS A 189 3.33 10.39 7.99
N CYS A 190 4.36 9.71 8.49
CA CYS A 190 5.33 10.31 9.42
C CYS A 190 5.97 11.57 8.85
N ARG A 191 6.40 11.54 7.58
CA ARG A 191 7.07 12.69 6.95
C ARG A 191 6.14 13.87 6.68
N ARG A 192 4.84 13.62 6.56
CA ARG A 192 3.82 14.66 6.37
C ARG A 192 3.18 15.11 7.69
N SER A 193 3.46 14.41 8.80
CA SER A 193 3.00 14.80 10.13
C SER A 193 3.77 16.03 10.61
N LEU A 194 3.08 16.91 11.33
CA LEU A 194 3.70 18.03 12.05
C LEU A 194 4.26 17.58 13.42
N ASP A 195 3.91 16.37 13.86
CA ASP A 195 4.36 15.83 15.13
C ASP A 195 5.79 15.29 15.01
N SER A 196 6.70 15.86 15.80
CA SER A 196 8.12 15.44 15.89
C SER A 196 8.33 14.04 16.49
N ASN A 197 7.26 13.40 16.96
CA ASN A 197 7.30 12.13 17.70
C ASN A 197 7.06 10.90 16.80
N CYS A 198 7.15 11.04 15.49
CA CYS A 198 6.95 9.91 14.60
C CYS A 198 8.16 8.97 14.63
N THR A 199 8.10 7.95 15.48
CA THR A 199 9.10 6.87 15.55
C THR A 199 8.72 5.75 14.58
N LEU A 200 9.65 5.46 13.65
CA LEU A 200 9.61 4.36 12.68
C LEU A 200 10.30 3.09 13.19
#